data_AF-A0A7X7NRI4-F1
#
_entry.id   AF-A0A7X7NRI4-F1
#
_cell.length_a   1.000
_cell.length_b   1.000
_cell.length_c   1.000
_cell.angle_alpha   90.00
_cell.angle_beta   90.00
_cell.angle_gamma   90.00
#
_symmetry.space_group_name_H-M   'P 1'
#
loop_
_entity.id
_entity.type
_entity.pdbx_description
1 polymer ?
#
loop_
_entity_poly.entity_id
_entity_poly.type
_entity_poly.pdbx_seq_one_letter_code
_entity_poly.pdbx_strand_id
1 'polypeptide(L)' 'MRPLRYAINVTLDGCCHHEAGLPPDEESMRYWTAEMERADGVLYGRVTYQMMEEAWRQPSSGTWPDWMSEWDIPFAEAI' A
#
# COMPACT_ATOMS: atom_id res chain seq x y z
N MET A 1 3.42 -25.23 7.53
CA MET A 1 4.10 -23.92 7.48
C MET A 1 3.32 -23.00 6.55
N ARG A 2 3.11 -21.73 6.91
CA ARG A 2 2.48 -20.74 6.02
C ARG A 2 3.57 -20.10 5.14
N PRO A 3 3.34 -19.92 3.83
CA PRO A 3 4.33 -19.29 2.96
C PRO A 3 4.47 -17.81 3.29
N LEU A 4 5.71 -17.32 3.36
CA LEU A 4 6.00 -15.88 3.39
C LEU A 4 6.19 -15.41 1.95
N ARG A 5 5.43 -14.40 1.53
CA ARG A 5 5.55 -13.77 0.21
C ARG A 5 6.18 -12.41 0.36
N TYR A 6 7.03 -12.05 -0.60
CA TYR A 6 7.65 -10.74 -0.70
C TYR A 6 7.17 -10.08 -1.99
N ALA A 7 6.78 -8.82 -1.89
CA ALA A 7 6.38 -7.99 -3.01
C ALA A 7 6.93 -6.57 -2.81
N ILE A 8 7.41 -5.96 -3.88
CA ILE A 8 7.94 -4.59 -3.88
C ILE A 8 7.85 -3.99 -5.29
N ASN A 9 7.63 -2.69 -5.39
CA ASN A 9 7.84 -1.95 -6.64
C ASN A 9 9.34 -1.62 -6.77
N VAL A 10 9.90 -1.84 -7.95
CA VAL A 10 11.31 -1.57 -8.24
C VAL A 10 11.43 -0.91 -9.61
N THR A 11 12.28 0.10 -9.71
CA THR A 11 12.60 0.76 -10.98
C THR A 11 13.54 -0.12 -11.83
N LEU A 12 13.68 0.18 -13.13
CA LEU A 12 14.49 -0.63 -14.05
C LEU A 12 15.98 -0.70 -13.67
N ASP A 13 16.50 0.31 -12.97
CA ASP A 13 17.86 0.36 -12.43
C ASP A 13 17.99 -0.27 -11.03
N GLY A 14 16.91 -0.85 -10.48
CA GLY A 14 16.93 -1.59 -9.23
C GLY A 14 16.70 -0.73 -7.98
N CYS A 15 16.25 0.52 -8.11
CA CYS A 15 15.94 1.38 -6.96
C CYS A 15 14.58 1.03 -6.36
N CYS A 16 14.53 0.92 -5.02
CA CYS A 16 13.32 0.66 -4.24
C CYS A 16 12.91 1.86 -3.37
N HIS A 17 13.50 3.03 -3.59
CA HIS A 17 13.16 4.23 -2.82
C HIS A 17 11.74 4.69 -3.17
N HIS A 18 10.93 5.01 -2.15
CA HIS A 18 9.52 5.36 -2.31
C HIS A 18 9.29 6.51 -3.30
N GLU A 19 10.20 7.49 -3.33
CA GLU A 19 10.12 8.66 -4.21
C GLU A 19 10.79 8.48 -5.58
N ALA A 20 11.43 7.33 -5.85
CA ALA A 20 12.11 7.09 -7.12
C ALA A 20 11.18 6.55 -8.22
N GLY A 21 10.02 6.00 -7.83
CA GLY A 21 9.02 5.45 -8.73
C GLY A 21 7.97 6.46 -9.18
N LEU A 22 7.03 6.00 -9.99
CA LEU A 22 5.79 6.73 -10.26
C LEU A 22 4.83 6.55 -9.08
N PRO A 23 4.03 7.58 -8.72
CA PRO A 23 2.88 7.39 -7.87
C PRO A 23 1.97 6.29 -8.43
N PRO A 24 1.32 5.48 -7.59
CA PRO A 24 0.43 4.43 -8.07
C PRO A 24 -0.74 5.04 -8.85
N ASP A 25 -1.04 4.45 -9.98
CA ASP A 25 -2.26 4.70 -10.75
C ASP A 25 -3.35 3.69 -10.38
N GLU A 26 -4.51 3.80 -11.02
CA GLU A 26 -5.65 2.90 -10.78
C GLU A 26 -5.28 1.42 -10.97
N GLU A 27 -4.49 1.10 -11.99
CA GLU A 27 -4.07 -0.29 -12.23
C GLU A 27 -3.19 -0.80 -11.09
N SER A 28 -2.22 0.00 -10.67
CA SER A 28 -1.36 -0.29 -9.53
C SER A 28 -2.18 -0.49 -8.26
N MET A 29 -3.14 0.39 -7.98
CA MET A 29 -3.99 0.29 -6.78
C MET A 29 -4.86 -0.97 -6.80
N ARG A 30 -5.45 -1.33 -7.95
CA ARG A 30 -6.20 -2.60 -8.07
C ARG A 30 -5.32 -3.82 -7.83
N TYR A 31 -4.10 -3.83 -8.38
CA TYR A 31 -3.15 -4.92 -8.17
C TYR A 31 -2.79 -5.07 -6.69
N TRP A 32 -2.40 -3.97 -6.04
CA TRP A 32 -1.99 -3.98 -4.64
C TRP A 32 -3.14 -4.29 -3.69
N THR A 33 -4.37 -3.84 -3.98
CA THR A 33 -5.57 -4.23 -3.24
C THR A 33 -5.75 -5.74 -3.25
N ALA A 34 -5.68 -6.36 -4.44
CA ALA A 34 -5.82 -7.82 -4.56
C ALA A 34 -4.71 -8.58 -3.82
N GLU A 35 -3.49 -8.05 -3.76
CA GLU A 35 -2.41 -8.66 -2.96
C GLU A 35 -2.65 -8.51 -1.45
N MET A 36 -3.16 -7.36 -0.98
CA MET A 36 -3.49 -7.15 0.44
C MET A 36 -4.65 -8.05 0.89
N GLU A 37 -5.73 -8.16 0.11
CA GLU A 37 -6.87 -9.04 0.41
C GLU A 37 -6.48 -10.52 0.55
N ARG A 38 -5.41 -10.94 -0.14
CA ARG A 38 -4.87 -12.31 -0.07
C ARG A 38 -3.94 -12.54 1.12
N ALA A 39 -3.45 -11.48 1.73
CA ALA A 39 -2.53 -11.56 2.85
C ALA A 39 -3.32 -11.62 4.16
N ASP A 40 -3.04 -12.64 4.97
CA ASP A 40 -3.61 -12.73 6.33
C ASP A 40 -2.89 -11.81 7.34
N GLY A 41 -1.87 -11.08 6.89
CA GLY A 41 -1.06 -10.18 7.69
C GLY A 41 0.18 -9.72 6.92
N VAL A 42 0.64 -8.50 7.19
CA VAL A 42 1.75 -7.86 6.49
C VAL A 42 2.86 -7.50 7.46
N LEU A 43 4.12 -7.65 7.02
CA LEU A 43 5.31 -7.31 7.80
C LEU A 43 6.03 -6.15 7.15
N TYR A 44 6.22 -5.06 7.90
CA TYR A 44 6.95 -3.89 7.47
C TYR A 44 8.13 -3.59 8.40
N GLY A 45 9.20 -3.05 7.84
CA GLY A 45 10.20 -2.34 8.64
C GLY A 45 9.59 -1.04 9.20
N ARG A 46 10.16 -0.51 10.29
CA ARG A 46 9.62 0.66 11.01
C ARG A 46 9.26 1.85 10.10
N VAL A 47 10.16 2.24 9.19
CA VAL A 47 9.94 3.41 8.32
C VAL A 47 8.77 3.18 7.37
N THR A 48 8.73 2.02 6.70
CA THR A 48 7.61 1.65 5.83
C THR A 48 6.30 1.54 6.60
N TYR A 49 6.31 0.95 7.81
CA TYR A 49 5.13 0.89 8.65
C TYR A 49 4.55 2.28 8.93
N GLN A 50 5.40 3.24 9.32
CA GLN A 50 4.96 4.61 9.62
C GLN A 50 4.39 5.31 8.39
N MET A 51 5.04 5.18 7.23
CA MET A 51 4.52 5.72 5.97
C MET A 51 3.15 5.13 5.60
N MET A 52 3.00 3.80 5.71
CA MET A 52 1.73 3.14 5.39
C MET A 52 0.63 3.52 6.39
N GLU A 53 0.97 3.59 7.68
CA GLU A 53 0.04 4.00 8.73
C GLU A 53 -0.44 5.44 8.54
N GLU A 54 0.46 6.37 8.24
CA GLU A 54 0.13 7.78 8.03
C GLU A 54 -0.75 7.99 6.78
N ALA A 55 -0.50 7.23 5.71
CA ALA A 55 -1.22 7.37 4.45
C ALA A 55 -2.58 6.66 4.43
N TRP A 56 -2.68 5.45 5.01
CA TRP A 56 -3.79 4.54 4.76
C TRP A 56 -4.66 4.23 5.96
N ARG A 57 -4.19 4.48 7.20
CA ARG A 57 -5.00 4.20 8.39
C ARG A 57 -6.26 5.05 8.35
N GLN A 58 -7.42 4.38 8.44
CA GLN A 58 -8.70 5.06 8.50
C GLN A 58 -8.71 6.12 9.61
N PRO A 59 -9.01 7.38 9.30
CA PRO A 59 -9.15 8.43 10.31
C PRO A 59 -10.25 8.09 11.31
N SER A 60 -10.07 8.49 12.57
CA SER A 60 -11.08 8.29 13.62
C SER A 60 -12.39 9.01 13.36
N SER A 61 -12.40 10.00 12.47
CA SER A 61 -13.61 10.67 11.98
C SER A 61 -14.48 9.76 11.09
N GLY A 62 -13.91 8.69 10.53
CA GLY A 62 -14.56 7.84 9.53
C GLY A 62 -14.63 8.45 8.13
N THR A 63 -14.18 9.69 7.95
CA THR A 63 -14.15 10.38 6.65
C THR A 63 -12.75 10.27 6.05
N TRP A 64 -12.66 9.74 4.84
CA TRP A 64 -11.41 9.71 4.08
C TRP A 64 -10.96 11.13 3.68
N PRO A 65 -9.65 11.40 3.64
CA PRO A 65 -9.13 12.69 3.20
C PRO A 65 -9.46 13.04 1.74
N ASP A 66 -9.61 14.32 1.43
CA ASP A 66 -9.94 14.82 0.07
C ASP A 66 -8.88 14.48 -1.00
N TRP A 67 -7.66 14.12 -0.59
CA TRP A 67 -6.61 13.71 -1.52
C TRP A 67 -6.78 12.28 -2.03
N MET A 68 -7.53 11.43 -1.32
CA MET A 68 -7.77 10.05 -1.73
C MET A 68 -8.79 10.01 -2.87
N SER A 69 -8.43 9.33 -3.94
CA SER A 69 -9.34 9.02 -5.02
C SER A 69 -10.22 7.81 -4.66
N GLU A 70 -11.33 7.61 -5.37
CA GLU A 70 -12.23 6.47 -5.12
C GLU A 70 -11.52 5.11 -5.25
N TRP A 71 -10.51 5.01 -6.11
CA TRP A 71 -9.71 3.78 -6.30
C TRP A 71 -8.66 3.54 -5.21
N ASP A 72 -8.41 4.51 -4.34
CA ASP A 72 -7.46 4.39 -3.23
C ASP A 72 -8.10 3.75 -2.00
N ILE A 73 -9.41 3.94 -1.84
CA ILE A 73 -10.18 3.51 -0.66
C ILE A 73 -10.15 1.98 -0.48
N PRO A 74 -10.37 1.14 -1.52
CA PRO A 74 -10.36 -0.31 -1.33
C PRO A 74 -9.01 -0.84 -0.81
N PHE A 75 -7.90 -0.25 -1.25
CA PHE A 75 -6.58 -0.59 -0.74
C PHE A 75 -6.46 -0.25 0.75
N ALA A 76 -6.91 0.95 1.13
CA ALA A 76 -6.88 1.43 2.51
C ALA A 76 -7.76 0.60 3.47
N GLU A 77 -8.85 0.04 2.96
CA GLU A 77 -9.72 -0.88 3.72
C GLU A 77 -9.14 -2.29 3.84
N ALA A 78 -8.28 -2.69 2.89
CA ALA A 78 -7.67 -4.02 2.85
C ALA A 78 -6.38 -4.16 3.68
N ILE A 79 -5.78 -3.05 4.12
CA ILE A 79 -4.48 -3.00 4.83
C ILE A 79 -4.61 -2.84 6.35
#